data_AF-A0A818C427-F1
#
_entry.id   AF-A0A818C427-F1
#
_cell.length_a   1.000
_cell.length_b   1.000
_cell.length_c   1.000
_cell.angle_alpha   90.00
_cell.angle_beta   90.00
_cell.angle_gamma   90.00
#
_symmetry.space_group_name_H-M   'P 1'
#
loop_
_entity.id
_entity.type
_entity.pdbx_description
1 polymer ?
#
loop_
_entity_poly.entity_id
_entity_poly.type
_entity_poly.pdbx_seq_one_letter_code
_entity_poly.pdbx_strand_id
1 'polypeptide(L)'
;MLEGLPNEYDIIVVGTGIVESVLAAACARIGKTVLHIDTNEYYGSEWASFSLNGLIEWTQIQENPVTTISPQDDNERIMPISNPLNVFRNIQLVIIF
;
A
#
# COMPACT_ATOMS: atom_id res chain seq x y z
N MET A 1 -2.41 -9.61 -24.82
CA MET A 1 -3.79 -9.52 -24.32
C MET A 1 -3.64 -9.26 -22.83
N LEU A 2 -3.89 -8.04 -22.36
CA LEU A 2 -3.93 -7.78 -20.91
C LEU A 2 -5.21 -8.43 -20.43
N GLU A 3 -5.11 -9.63 -19.85
CA GLU A 3 -6.22 -10.19 -19.11
C GLU A 3 -6.49 -9.29 -17.92
N GLY A 4 -7.73 -8.81 -17.81
CA GLY A 4 -8.15 -7.93 -16.71
C GLY A 4 -8.04 -8.66 -15.38
N LEU A 5 -7.90 -7.89 -14.30
CA LEU A 5 -7.97 -8.42 -12.95
C LEU A 5 -9.34 -9.11 -12.75
N PRO A 6 -9.37 -10.34 -12.19
CA PRO A 6 -10.59 -10.97 -11.73
C PRO A 6 -11.40 -10.03 -10.81
N ASN A 7 -12.73 -10.15 -10.86
CA ASN A 7 -13.63 -9.32 -10.04
C ASN A 7 -13.86 -9.89 -8.64
N GLU A 8 -13.50 -11.15 -8.38
CA GLU A 8 -13.81 -11.86 -7.14
C GLU A 8 -12.58 -12.55 -6.57
N TYR A 9 -12.38 -12.39 -5.27
CA TYR A 9 -11.34 -13.03 -4.48
C TYR A 9 -11.92 -13.45 -3.13
N ASP A 10 -11.42 -14.55 -2.56
CA ASP A 10 -11.78 -14.95 -1.19
C ASP A 10 -11.31 -13.91 -0.16
N ILE A 11 -10.12 -13.32 -0.38
CA ILE A 11 -9.46 -12.42 0.57
C ILE A 11 -8.78 -11.29 -0.20
N ILE A 12 -8.98 -10.06 0.27
CA ILE A 12 -8.26 -8.86 -0.20
C ILE A 12 -7.43 -8.34 0.97
N VAL A 13 -6.11 -8.26 0.77
CA VAL A 13 -5.15 -7.73 1.74
C VAL A 13 -4.61 -6.40 1.21
N VAL A 14 -4.77 -5.34 2.00
CA VAL A 14 -4.29 -3.98 1.67
C VAL A 14 -3.06 -3.68 2.52
N GLY A 15 -1.94 -3.40 1.86
CA GLY A 15 -0.62 -3.23 2.45
C GLY A 15 0.23 -4.48 2.31
N THR A 16 1.53 -4.28 2.08
CA THR A 16 2.52 -5.36 1.91
C THR A 16 3.57 -5.36 3.02
N GLY A 17 3.20 -4.87 4.21
CA GLY A 17 4.01 -5.02 5.41
C GLY A 17 4.22 -6.49 5.79
N ILE A 18 5.05 -6.73 6.81
CA ILE A 18 5.42 -8.09 7.21
C ILE A 18 4.22 -8.91 7.66
N VAL A 19 3.29 -8.31 8.40
CA VAL A 19 2.13 -9.00 8.96
C VAL A 19 1.17 -9.38 7.83
N GLU A 20 0.87 -8.43 6.95
CA GLU A 20 0.01 -8.58 5.79
C GLU A 20 0.55 -9.65 4.84
N SER A 21 1.85 -9.64 4.59
CA SER A 21 2.52 -10.60 3.71
C SER A 21 2.49 -12.01 4.28
N VAL A 22 2.74 -12.19 5.58
CA VAL A 22 2.63 -13.50 6.23
C VAL A 22 1.19 -14.01 6.21
N LEU A 23 0.21 -13.13 6.45
CA LEU A 23 -1.21 -13.48 6.40
C LEU A 23 -1.64 -13.89 4.99
N ALA A 24 -1.30 -13.08 3.97
CA ALA A 24 -1.60 -13.36 2.57
C ALA A 24 -1.01 -14.70 2.13
N ALA A 25 0.25 -14.96 2.48
CA ALA A 25 0.92 -16.22 2.18
C ALA A 25 0.24 -17.42 2.86
N ALA A 26 -0.15 -17.30 4.14
CA ALA A 26 -0.84 -18.37 4.86
C ALA A 26 -2.21 -18.69 4.23
N CYS A 27 -2.96 -17.66 3.84
CA CYS A 27 -4.25 -17.80 3.17
C CYS A 27 -4.11 -18.45 1.78
N ALA A 28 -3.15 -18.00 0.98
CA ALA A 28 -2.86 -18.62 -0.32
C ALA A 28 -2.42 -20.08 -0.14
N ARG A 29 -1.63 -20.38 0.90
CA ARG A 29 -1.16 -21.74 1.19
C ARG A 29 -2.27 -22.73 1.50
N ILE A 30 -3.40 -22.29 2.04
CA ILE A 30 -4.59 -23.12 2.28
C ILE A 30 -5.57 -23.15 1.08
N GLY A 31 -5.17 -22.58 -0.07
CA GLY A 31 -5.93 -22.64 -1.32
C GLY A 31 -6.96 -21.53 -1.51
N LYS A 32 -6.88 -20.44 -0.76
CA LYS A 32 -7.72 -19.24 -0.97
C LYS A 32 -7.19 -18.38 -2.10
N THR A 33 -8.08 -17.75 -2.87
CA THR A 33 -7.70 -16.71 -3.83
C THR A 33 -7.47 -15.40 -3.09
N VAL A 34 -6.23 -14.89 -3.16
CA VAL A 34 -5.81 -13.70 -2.41
C VAL A 34 -5.41 -12.60 -3.37
N LEU A 35 -6.06 -11.44 -3.26
CA LEU A 35 -5.61 -10.19 -3.88
C LEU A 35 -4.79 -9.41 -2.84
N HIS A 36 -3.49 -9.28 -3.08
CA HIS A 36 -2.58 -8.58 -2.17
C HIS A 36 -2.05 -7.33 -2.86
N ILE A 37 -2.44 -6.15 -2.36
CA ILE A 37 -2.17 -4.85 -2.99
C ILE A 37 -1.49 -3.89 -2.02
N ASP A 38 -0.73 -2.94 -2.55
CA ASP A 38 -0.13 -1.84 -1.79
C ASP A 38 -0.48 -0.50 -2.46
N THR A 39 -0.55 0.56 -1.67
CA THR A 39 -0.69 1.93 -2.18
C THR A 39 0.63 2.52 -2.63
N ASN A 40 1.75 2.01 -2.09
CA ASN A 40 3.09 2.41 -2.47
C ASN A 40 3.53 1.69 -3.75
N GLU A 41 4.47 2.31 -4.47
CA GLU A 41 5.13 1.67 -5.62
C GLU A 41 6.21 0.64 -5.21
N TYR A 42 6.30 0.31 -3.92
CA TYR A 42 7.28 -0.59 -3.33
C TYR A 42 6.64 -1.49 -2.27
N TYR A 43 7.29 -2.63 -1.99
CA TYR A 43 6.85 -3.59 -0.98
C TYR A 43 7.38 -3.26 0.42
N GLY A 44 6.62 -3.64 1.46
CA GLY A 44 7.08 -3.63 2.85
C GLY A 44 6.61 -2.44 3.67
N SER A 45 6.10 -1.37 3.04
CA SER A 45 5.69 -0.13 3.72
C SER A 45 6.79 0.35 4.70
N GLU A 46 6.53 0.39 6.00
CA GLU A 46 7.48 0.77 7.06
C GLU A 46 8.67 -0.19 7.20
N TRP A 47 8.55 -1.41 6.68
CA TRP A 47 9.59 -2.45 6.66
C TRP A 47 10.41 -2.47 5.37
N ALA A 48 10.13 -1.55 4.44
CA ALA A 48 10.83 -1.46 3.17
C ALA A 48 12.30 -1.07 3.35
N SER A 49 13.14 -1.49 2.42
CA SER A 49 14.53 -1.04 2.29
C SER A 49 14.71 -0.35 0.95
N PHE A 50 15.40 0.78 0.94
CA PHE A 50 15.57 1.61 -0.25
C PHE A 50 17.05 1.69 -0.66
N SER A 51 17.27 1.85 -1.96
CA SER A 51 18.54 2.40 -2.46
C SER A 51 18.69 3.85 -2.00
N LEU A 52 19.90 4.42 -2.08
CA LEU A 52 20.09 5.83 -1.70
C LEU A 52 19.16 6.78 -2.47
N ASN A 53 19.05 6.60 -3.79
CA ASN A 53 18.16 7.41 -4.62
C ASN A 53 16.69 7.18 -4.26
N GLY A 54 16.28 5.92 -4.05
CA GLY A 54 14.91 5.60 -3.66
C GLY A 54 14.53 6.18 -2.30
N LEU A 55 15.49 6.28 -1.37
CA LEU A 55 15.27 6.93 -0.08
C LEU A 55 15.04 8.44 -0.26
N ILE A 56 15.83 9.10 -1.11
CA ILE A 56 15.67 10.53 -1.41
C ILE A 56 14.28 10.78 -2.03
N GLU A 57 13.88 9.99 -3.02
CA GLU A 57 12.55 10.08 -3.65
C GLU A 57 11.43 9.85 -2.64
N TRP A 58 11.56 8.81 -1.80
CA TRP A 58 10.58 8.49 -0.76
C TRP A 58 10.36 9.66 0.21
N THR A 59 11.42 10.38 0.61
CA THR A 59 11.28 11.55 1.50
C THR A 59 10.45 12.67 0.87
N GLN A 60 10.49 12.84 -0.45
CA GLN A 60 9.72 13.88 -1.16
C GLN A 60 8.23 13.54 -1.26
N ILE A 61 7.89 12.26 -1.39
CA ILE A 61 6.50 11.78 -1.52
C ILE A 61 5.68 12.03 -0.24
N GLN A 62 6.33 12.02 0.93
CA GLN A 62 5.65 12.26 2.21
C GLN A 62 5.10 13.70 2.37
N GLU A 63 5.48 14.65 1.51
CA GLU A 63 5.06 16.05 1.64
C GLU A 63 3.71 16.39 0.98
N ASN A 64 3.13 15.53 0.12
CA ASN A 64 1.91 15.85 -0.65
C ASN A 64 0.89 14.68 -0.73
N PRO A 65 -0.12 14.62 0.17
CA PRO A 65 -1.15 13.59 0.08
C PRO A 65 -2.25 13.94 -0.93
N VAL A 66 -2.53 13.03 -1.86
CA VAL A 66 -3.66 13.13 -2.81
C VAL A 66 -4.93 12.54 -2.18
N THR A 67 -6.05 13.26 -2.27
CA THR A 67 -7.39 12.74 -1.92
C THR A 67 -8.29 12.79 -3.15
N THR A 68 -8.77 11.65 -3.61
CA THR A 68 -9.77 11.55 -4.68
C THR A 68 -11.04 10.93 -4.11
N ILE A 69 -12.16 11.63 -4.25
CA ILE A 69 -13.49 11.15 -3.83
C ILE A 69 -14.17 10.59 -5.07
N SER A 70 -14.56 9.32 -5.04
CA SER A 70 -15.33 8.66 -6.11
C SER A 70 -16.84 8.95 -6.00
N PRO A 71 -17.60 8.85 -7.12
CA PRO A 71 -19.05 9.04 -7.12
C PRO A 71 -19.78 7.97 -6.29
N GLN A 72 -20.93 8.36 -5.75
CA GLN A 72 -21.69 7.62 -4.76
C GLN A 72 -22.86 6.86 -5.40
N ASP A 73 -23.12 5.62 -4.95
CA ASP A 73 -24.30 4.83 -5.30
C ASP A 73 -25.23 4.78 -4.08
N ASP A 74 -26.55 4.89 -4.28
CA ASP A 74 -27.50 5.31 -3.23
C ASP A 74 -27.73 4.28 -2.11
N ASN A 75 -27.30 3.02 -2.30
CA ASN A 75 -27.53 1.92 -1.35
C ASN A 75 -26.29 1.43 -0.60
N GLU A 76 -25.13 2.05 -0.81
CA GLU A 76 -23.87 1.61 -0.21
C GLU A 76 -23.19 2.73 0.60
N ARG A 77 -22.59 2.34 1.73
CA ARG A 77 -21.81 3.26 2.56
C ARG A 77 -20.32 3.07 2.27
N ILE A 78 -19.70 4.09 1.69
CA ILE A 78 -18.25 4.14 1.52
C ILE A 78 -17.61 4.41 2.89
N MET A 79 -16.67 3.55 3.29
CA MET A 79 -15.77 3.82 4.41
C MET A 79 -14.40 4.22 3.85
N PRO A 80 -14.01 5.51 3.92
CA PRO A 80 -12.69 5.92 3.44
C PRO A 80 -11.62 5.24 4.28
N ILE A 81 -10.69 4.56 3.61
CA ILE A 81 -9.51 3.99 4.25
C ILE A 81 -8.55 5.16 4.54
N SER A 82 -8.08 5.24 5.78
CA SER A 82 -7.16 6.30 6.22
C SER A 82 -5.89 6.31 5.37
N ASN A 83 -5.43 7.50 4.99
CA ASN A 83 -4.18 7.66 4.25
C ASN A 83 -2.97 7.40 5.19
N PRO A 84 -2.12 6.39 4.92
CA PRO A 84 -1.01 6.03 5.81
C PRO A 84 0.17 7.02 5.81
N LEU A 85 0.18 8.02 4.92
CA LEU A 85 1.31 8.95 4.72
C LEU A 85 1.66 9.89 5.90
N ASN A 86 1.12 9.66 7.11
CA ASN A 86 1.40 10.47 8.30
C ASN A 86 2.12 9.71 9.43
N VAL A 87 2.62 8.50 9.15
CA VAL A 87 3.32 7.66 10.14
C VAL A 87 4.66 8.28 10.52
N PHE A 88 5.42 8.81 9.56
CA PHE A 88 6.72 9.43 9.81
C PHE A 88 6.61 10.95 9.91
N ARG A 89 7.28 11.54 10.91
CA ARG A 89 7.28 12.98 11.17
C ARG A 89 8.69 13.47 11.45
N ASN A 90 8.94 14.74 11.17
CA ASN A 90 10.22 15.41 11.44
C ASN A 90 11.40 14.72 10.73
N ILE A 91 11.21 14.30 9.47
CA ILE A 91 12.26 13.68 8.66
C ILE A 91 13.29 14.76 8.31
N GLN A 92 14.56 14.54 8.68
CA GLN A 92 15.67 15.40 8.31
C GLN A 92 16.70 14.59 7.52
N LEU A 93 16.86 14.91 6.24
CA LEU A 93 17.86 14.28 5.39
C LEU A 93 19.20 15.01 5.55
N VAL A 94 20.22 14.31 6.08
CA VAL A 94 21.59 14.82 6.19
C VAL A 94 22.52 13.90 5.41
N ILE A 95 23.04 14.38 4.29
CA ILE A 95 24.03 13.67 3.47
C ILE A 95 25.40 14.25 3.80
N ILE A 96 26.30 13.42 4.31
CA ILE A 96 27.66 13.81 4.69
C ILE A 96 28.60 13.29 3.60
N PHE A 97 29.43 14.17 3.05
CA PHE A 97 30.48 13.85 2.07
C PHE A 97 31.85 13.80 2.74
#